data_AF-A0A834NL08-F1
#
_entry.id   AF-A0A834NL08-F1
#
_cell.length_a   1.000
_cell.length_b   1.000
_cell.length_c   1.000
_cell.angle_alpha   90.00
_cell.angle_beta   90.00
_cell.angle_gamma   90.00
#
_symmetry.space_group_name_H-M   'P 1'
#
loop_
_entity.id
_entity.type
_entity.pdbx_description
1 polymer ?
#
loop_
_entity_poly.entity_id
_entity_poly.type
_entity_poly.pdbx_seq_one_letter_code
_entity_poly.pdbx_strand_id
1 'polypeptide(L)'
;MTLQVSWVRHRDIHLLTIGQYTYTNDQRFRAIHKAQSEDWTLQIKYPQHRDSGIYECQVSTTPHMSHFVHLNVIDRSTFTASFRPTTDLELSVTKASANISTDEGIHFG
;
A
#
# COMPACT_ATOMS: atom_id res chain seq x y z
N MET A 1 14.88 -16.11 11.45
CA MET A 1 15.08 -14.68 11.16
C MET A 1 13.76 -14.14 10.63
N THR A 2 13.20 -13.08 11.18
CA THR A 2 11.97 -12.47 10.68
C THR A 2 12.32 -11.44 9.61
N LEU A 3 11.91 -11.66 8.37
CA LEU A 3 12.09 -10.67 7.30
C LEU A 3 11.26 -9.41 7.60
N GLN A 4 11.78 -8.25 7.22
CA GLN A 4 11.13 -6.96 7.42
C GLN A 4 10.51 -6.49 6.12
N VAL A 5 9.31 -5.88 6.24
CA VAL A 5 8.57 -5.33 5.10
C VAL A 5 8.60 -3.81 5.14
N SER A 6 8.90 -3.14 4.04
CA SER A 6 8.85 -1.69 3.92
C SER A 6 7.96 -1.25 2.76
N TRP A 7 7.30 -0.10 2.92
CA TRP A 7 6.54 0.54 1.85
C TRP A 7 7.28 1.78 1.36
N VAL A 8 7.49 1.89 0.05
CA VAL A 8 8.18 3.00 -0.61
C VAL A 8 7.27 3.63 -1.66
N ARG A 9 7.24 4.96 -1.73
CA ARG A 9 6.56 5.69 -2.80
C ARG A 9 7.55 5.98 -3.93
N HIS A 10 7.24 5.55 -5.14
CA HIS A 10 8.22 5.58 -6.25
C HIS A 10 8.51 6.96 -6.81
N ARG A 11 7.51 7.86 -6.89
CA ARG A 11 7.70 9.15 -7.56
C ARG A 11 8.86 9.99 -7.01
N ASP A 12 9.18 9.79 -5.74
CA ASP A 12 10.18 10.54 -4.97
C ASP A 12 11.03 9.64 -4.08
N ILE A 13 10.94 8.31 -4.27
CA ILE A 13 11.70 7.29 -3.53
C ILE A 13 11.55 7.49 -2.00
N HIS A 14 10.36 7.91 -1.56
CA HIS A 14 10.11 8.25 -0.18
C HIS A 14 9.69 7.01 0.60
N LEU A 15 10.47 6.67 1.63
CA LEU A 15 10.15 5.58 2.55
C LEU A 15 8.94 5.97 3.41
N LEU A 16 7.88 5.17 3.34
CA LEU A 16 6.64 5.42 4.07
C LEU A 16 6.63 4.71 5.41
N THR A 17 6.94 3.41 5.42
CA THR A 17 6.87 2.56 6.61
C THR A 17 7.97 1.50 6.61
N ILE A 18 8.35 1.06 7.81
CA ILE A 18 9.18 -0.13 8.05
C ILE A 18 8.47 -1.00 9.08
N GLY A 19 8.07 -2.20 8.68
CA GLY A 19 7.13 -3.02 9.42
C GLY A 19 5.88 -2.20 9.76
N GLN A 20 5.47 -2.24 11.03
CA GLN A 20 4.34 -1.44 11.53
C GLN A 20 4.73 0.01 11.88
N TYR A 21 6.02 0.35 11.86
CA TYR A 21 6.49 1.69 12.16
C TYR A 21 6.31 2.61 10.94
N THR A 22 5.73 3.79 11.17
CA THR A 22 5.53 4.79 10.11
C THR A 22 6.74 5.74 10.09
N TYR A 23 7.47 5.75 8.98
CA TYR A 23 8.70 6.54 8.81
C TYR A 23 8.41 7.97 8.31
N THR A 24 7.38 8.12 7.49
CA THR A 24 6.94 9.43 7.00
C THR A 24 6.23 10.25 8.09
N ASN A 25 6.33 11.58 8.02
CA ASN A 25 5.57 12.49 8.89
C ASN A 25 4.11 12.66 8.46
N ASP A 26 3.73 12.20 7.26
CA ASP A 26 2.33 12.24 6.80
C ASP A 26 1.52 11.13 7.50
N GLN A 27 0.79 11.51 8.55
CA GLN A 27 -0.01 10.63 9.40
C GLN A 27 -1.16 9.89 8.69
N ARG A 28 -1.41 10.21 7.42
CA ARG A 28 -2.40 9.49 6.61
C ARG A 28 -1.91 8.11 6.23
N PHE A 29 -0.60 7.89 6.14
CA PHE A 29 0.00 6.61 5.78
C PHE A 29 0.20 5.74 7.01
N ARG A 30 -0.20 4.47 6.91
CA ARG A 30 0.03 3.48 7.97
C ARG A 30 0.16 2.09 7.37
N ALA A 31 1.11 1.30 7.86
CA ALA A 31 1.18 -0.12 7.56
C ALA A 31 0.32 -0.92 8.54
N ILE A 32 -0.43 -1.88 8.01
CA ILE A 32 -1.25 -2.83 8.77
C ILE A 32 -0.73 -4.22 8.43
N HIS A 33 -0.38 -4.98 9.46
CA HIS A 33 -0.01 -6.39 9.35
C HIS A 33 -1.13 -7.23 9.95
N LYS A 34 -1.67 -8.16 9.17
CA LYS A 34 -2.70 -9.07 9.67
C LYS A 34 -2.04 -10.09 10.60
N ALA A 35 -2.56 -10.20 11.83
CA ALA A 35 -2.02 -11.11 12.83
C ALA A 35 -1.97 -12.55 12.27
N GLN A 36 -0.84 -13.23 12.51
CA GLN A 36 -0.57 -14.60 12.04
C GLN A 36 -0.68 -14.78 10.51
N SER A 37 -0.49 -13.72 9.73
CA SER A 37 -0.43 -13.77 8.26
C SER A 37 0.86 -13.13 7.75
N GLU A 38 1.18 -13.32 6.49
CA GLU A 38 2.22 -12.56 5.78
C GLU A 38 1.63 -11.39 4.98
N ASP A 39 0.34 -11.11 5.18
CA ASP A 39 -0.35 -10.01 4.51
C ASP A 39 0.04 -8.67 5.13
N TRP A 40 0.68 -7.83 4.30
CA TRP A 40 0.97 -6.44 4.63
C TRP A 40 0.15 -5.50 3.75
N THR A 41 -0.49 -4.53 4.39
CA THR A 41 -1.32 -3.54 3.71
C THR A 41 -0.84 -2.13 4.03
N LEU A 42 -0.65 -1.30 3.01
CA LEU A 42 -0.53 0.15 3.18
C LEU A 42 -1.92 0.78 3.16
N GLN A 43 -2.29 1.42 4.27
CA GLN A 43 -3.48 2.24 4.39
C GLN A 43 -3.12 3.71 4.16
N ILE A 44 -3.95 4.40 3.37
CA ILE A 44 -3.86 5.85 3.14
C ILE A 44 -5.20 6.48 3.51
N LYS A 45 -5.23 7.34 4.53
CA LYS A 45 -6.43 8.08 4.94
C LYS A 45 -6.62 9.32 4.06
N TYR A 46 -7.87 9.63 3.73
CA TYR A 46 -8.26 10.82 2.95
C TYR A 46 -7.40 10.98 1.68
N PRO A 47 -7.35 9.95 0.79
CA PRO A 47 -6.49 9.97 -0.38
C PRO A 47 -6.85 11.16 -1.28
N GLN A 48 -5.82 11.79 -1.81
CA GLN A 48 -5.91 12.92 -2.73
C GLN A 48 -5.51 12.44 -4.14
N HIS A 49 -5.96 13.12 -5.19
CA HIS A 49 -5.59 12.75 -6.57
C HIS A 49 -4.07 12.66 -6.76
N ARG A 50 -3.32 13.55 -6.09
CA ARG A 50 -1.86 13.54 -6.04
C ARG A 50 -1.25 12.29 -5.40
N ASP A 51 -2.00 11.47 -4.67
CA ASP A 51 -1.45 10.24 -4.08
C ASP A 51 -1.41 9.10 -5.12
N SER A 52 -2.03 9.26 -6.29
CA SER A 52 -1.92 8.29 -7.39
C SER A 52 -0.48 8.09 -7.83
N GLY A 53 -0.14 6.85 -8.19
CA GLY A 53 1.19 6.47 -8.64
C GLY A 53 1.61 5.09 -8.15
N ILE A 54 2.88 4.76 -8.33
CA ILE A 54 3.46 3.47 -7.95
C ILE A 54 3.94 3.52 -6.51
N TYR A 55 3.59 2.46 -5.77
CA TYR A 55 4.08 2.14 -4.44
C TYR A 55 4.74 0.78 -4.49
N GLU A 56 5.77 0.57 -3.69
CA GLU A 56 6.53 -0.68 -3.64
C GLU A 56 6.49 -1.22 -2.22
N CYS A 57 6.11 -2.49 -2.10
CA CYS A 57 6.30 -3.29 -0.91
C CYS A 57 7.61 -4.07 -1.07
N GLN A 58 8.59 -3.78 -0.21
CA GLN A 58 9.91 -4.39 -0.20
C GLN A 58 10.02 -5.40 0.94
N VAL A 59 10.68 -6.53 0.70
CA VAL A 59 11.05 -7.50 1.72
C VAL A 59 12.57 -7.51 1.87
N SER A 60 13.06 -7.49 3.11
CA SER A 60 14.49 -7.38 3.47
C SER A 60 15.35 -8.63 3.17
N THR A 61 15.07 -9.34 2.08
CA THR A 61 15.93 -10.41 1.54
C THR A 61 17.18 -9.81 0.89
N THR A 62 18.13 -10.66 0.49
CA THR A 62 19.32 -10.22 -0.27
C THR A 62 19.44 -11.03 -1.56
N PRO A 63 19.23 -10.42 -2.75
CA PRO A 63 18.75 -9.04 -2.96
C PRO A 63 17.30 -8.85 -2.45
N HIS A 64 16.88 -7.60 -2.23
CA HIS A 64 15.52 -7.33 -1.75
C HIS A 64 14.49 -7.79 -2.77
N MET A 65 13.40 -8.38 -2.29
CA MET A 65 12.24 -8.72 -3.13
C MET A 65 11.28 -7.54 -3.15
N SER A 66 10.68 -7.27 -4.31
CA SER A 66 9.80 -6.12 -4.53
C SER A 66 8.45 -6.54 -5.08
N HIS A 67 7.40 -5.92 -4.58
CA HIS A 67 6.05 -5.99 -5.13
C HIS A 67 5.53 -4.58 -5.42
N PHE A 68 5.27 -4.27 -6.69
CA PHE A 68 4.82 -2.96 -7.13
C PHE A 68 3.29 -2.91 -7.22
N VAL A 69 2.70 -1.85 -6.65
CA VAL A 69 1.26 -1.59 -6.63
C VAL A 69 1.00 -0.21 -7.24
N HIS A 70 0.11 -0.15 -8.23
CA HIS A 70 -0.33 1.11 -8.80
C HIS A 70 -1.63 1.59 -8.13
N LEU A 71 -1.56 2.74 -7.44
CA LEU A 71 -2.70 3.41 -6.85
C LEU A 71 -3.29 4.42 -7.84
N ASN A 72 -4.58 4.30 -8.13
CA ASN A 72 -5.34 5.30 -8.89
C ASN A 72 -6.43 5.91 -8.01
N VAL A 73 -6.33 7.21 -7.71
CA VAL A 73 -7.31 7.96 -6.92
C VAL A 73 -8.22 8.75 -7.85
N ILE A 74 -9.47 8.31 -7.96
CA ILE A 74 -10.51 8.98 -8.76
C ILE A 74 -11.32 9.94 -7.89
N ASP A 75 -11.60 11.13 -8.40
CA ASP A 75 -12.54 12.05 -7.74
C ASP A 75 -13.98 11.61 -8.05
N ARG A 76 -14.84 11.63 -7.03
CA ARG A 76 -16.26 11.28 -7.16
C ARG A 76 -17.08 12.45 -7.73
N SER A 77 -16.50 13.65 -7.83
CA SER A 77 -17.14 14.84 -8.40
C SER A 77 -17.49 14.73 -9.89
N THR A 78 -16.89 13.78 -10.63
CA THR A 78 -17.23 13.51 -12.03
C THR A 78 -18.38 12.52 -12.20
N PHE A 79 -18.95 11.98 -11.12
CA PHE A 79 -20.18 11.17 -11.20
C PHE A 79 -21.40 12.10 -11.25
N THR A 80 -21.79 12.48 -12.46
CA THR A 80 -22.99 13.28 -12.73
C THR A 80 -24.26 12.64 -12.15
N ALA A 81 -24.73 13.22 -11.05
CA ALA A 81 -26.13 13.52 -10.74
C ALA A 81 -27.25 12.46 -11.02
N SER A 82 -27.05 11.16 -10.81
CA SER A 82 -28.19 10.20 -10.86
C SER A 82 -28.28 9.12 -9.79
N PHE A 83 -27.29 8.97 -8.90
CA PHE A 83 -27.40 8.01 -7.79
C PHE A 83 -27.41 8.73 -6.44
N ARG A 84 -28.51 8.58 -5.71
CA ARG A 84 -28.62 9.02 -4.31
C ARG A 84 -27.64 8.20 -3.47
N PRO A 85 -26.65 8.80 -2.79
CA PRO A 85 -25.78 8.05 -1.89
C PRO A 85 -26.57 7.76 -0.61
N THR A 86 -27.00 6.51 -0.43
CA THR A 86 -27.42 6.02 0.90
C THR A 86 -26.16 5.87 1.75
N THR A 87 -26.05 6.71 2.78
CA THR A 87 -25.40 6.44 4.06
C THR A 87 -24.16 5.53 4.01
N ASP A 88 -22.99 6.16 3.86
CA ASP A 88 -21.63 5.75 4.28
C ASP A 88 -20.61 6.17 3.23
N LEU A 89 -20.20 7.45 3.29
CA LEU A 89 -18.97 7.92 2.65
C LEU A 89 -17.77 7.42 3.48
N GLU A 90 -17.53 6.10 3.51
CA GLU A 90 -16.15 5.63 3.60
C GLU A 90 -15.47 6.07 2.30
N LEU A 91 -14.88 7.26 2.32
CA LEU A 91 -14.05 7.79 1.24
C LEU A 91 -12.86 6.85 1.03
N SER A 92 -13.07 5.87 0.14
CA SER A 92 -12.08 5.00 -0.50
C SER A 92 -10.93 4.61 0.41
N VAL A 93 -11.13 3.59 1.23
CA VAL A 93 -10.01 2.85 1.83
C VAL A 93 -9.33 2.08 0.70
N THR A 94 -8.39 2.70 -0.03
CA THR A 94 -7.57 1.93 -0.97
C THR A 94 -6.60 1.10 -0.15
N LYS A 95 -6.90 -0.19 -0.03
CA LYS A 95 -5.98 -1.19 0.53
C LYS A 95 -5.03 -1.61 -0.58
N ALA A 96 -3.77 -1.19 -0.50
CA ALA A 96 -2.71 -1.83 -1.27
C ALA A 96 -2.25 -3.04 -0.45
N SER A 97 -2.65 -4.25 -0.84
CA SER A 97 -2.21 -5.49 -0.19
C SER A 97 -1.11 -6.14 -1.01
N ALA A 98 -0.03 -6.54 -0.35
CA ALA A 98 0.97 -7.44 -0.94
C ALA A 98 0.80 -8.82 -0.30
N ASN A 99 0.56 -9.85 -1.13
CA ASN A 99 0.65 -11.23 -0.71
C ASN A 99 2.13 -11.62 -0.77
N ILE A 100 2.77 -11.80 0.38
CA ILE A 100 4.12 -12.32 0.44
C ILE A 100 3.99 -13.83 0.20
N SER A 101 4.49 -14.33 -0.92
CA SER A 101 4.64 -15.78 -1.12
C SER A 101 5.99 -16.19 -0.55
N THR A 102 6.01 -16.81 0.63
CA THR A 102 7.13 -17.69 1.00
C THR A 102 7.05 -18.96 0.16
N ASP A 103 7.33 -18.86 -1.14
CA ASP A 103 7.59 -20.04 -1.95
C ASP A 103 9.10 -20.24 -1.99
N GLU A 104 9.55 -21.27 -1.28
CA GLU A 104 10.82 -21.93 -1.51
C GLU A 104 10.85 -22.42 -2.96
N GLY A 105 11.40 -21.63 -3.89
CA GLY A 105 11.66 -22.12 -5.25
C GLY A 105 11.51 -21.11 -6.38
N ILE A 106 12.35 -20.08 -6.43
CA ILE A 106 12.59 -19.37 -7.68
C ILE A 106 13.89 -19.90 -8.30
N HIS A 107 13.74 -20.84 -9.23
CA HIS A 107 14.81 -21.29 -10.10
C HIS A 107 14.97 -20.26 -11.23
N PHE A 108 16.14 -19.61 -11.30
CA PHE A 108 16.52 -18.79 -12.45
C PHE A 108 16.82 -19.71 -13.65
N GLY A 109 16.07 -19.51 -14.73
CA GLY A 109 16.37 -20.00 -16.08
C GLY A 109 16.27 -18.85 -17.06
#